data_AF-A0A7K1CUP6-F1
#
_entry.id   AF-A0A7K1CUP6-F1
#
_cell.length_a   1.000
_cell.length_b   1.000
_cell.length_c   1.000
_cell.angle_alpha   90.00
_cell.angle_beta   90.00
_cell.angle_gamma   90.00
#
_symmetry.space_group_name_H-M   'P 1'
#
loop_
_entity.id
_entity.type
_entity.pdbx_description
1 polymer ?
#
loop_
_entity_poly.entity_id
_entity_poly.type
_entity_poly.pdbx_seq_one_letter_code
_entity_poly.pdbx_strand_id
1 'polypeptide(L)'
;MCGGCIQSGLSVADSVGLEPSTTKALSIATAAVMLFSLSSPLVPTSSSVRAGAVCAKANQKVVKSDKTFVCKKSGKKFVWKVQIKKLITPPDETVVPVVPPKKVEYQNPSQPSDNIQSCQIREVKPRNARAGPDGAPILLPSGFPRVTPATQHLGTVTWALIPIDFPDLSGDLNFESRVDGQMKSVTDWFDTVSEGKLKVNWRVDSKWVRLPKPTTEYVIPFSVNLRDSENGIKLWRDAMAAADPGFDFTNIQQVIFVLPKGQTFMKETSQGFPWDKAVIDLKTNEGSVAGFAVTGSDFDWPGRQYWPHWAHEFGHSISLAHIGSSRGDNPPFNPFDLMGGQEGPSRELNGWMRFLAGWLVDEKIYCKAATNLTDLKLTLAPLSDQKSGLKLAIIPVSQTKAVLVESRRFTKFSCGPKDRNGVLVYTYDARLSHGEDFLVPIRPTGRPVVNINTPESPCWTQPFADPLLYEGDSVTVEGMTIKVLQSGDYDQIQVQRP
;
A
#
# COMPACT_ATOMS: atom_id res chain seq x y z
N MET A 1 5.78 -19.37 11.18
CA MET A 1 6.50 -20.37 12.01
C MET A 1 7.61 -19.62 12.73
N CYS A 2 7.75 -19.51 14.05
CA CYS A 2 6.98 -19.96 15.21
C CYS A 2 7.03 -18.82 16.26
N GLY A 3 5.98 -18.71 17.08
CA GLY A 3 5.89 -17.78 18.19
C GLY A 3 6.74 -18.20 19.39
N GLY A 4 7.08 -17.22 20.23
CA GLY A 4 7.73 -17.42 21.52
C GLY A 4 6.96 -16.70 22.61
N CYS A 5 6.20 -17.46 23.39
CA CYS A 5 5.70 -17.05 24.70
C CYS A 5 6.86 -16.99 25.69
N ILE A 6 6.86 -15.94 26.50
CA ILE A 6 7.76 -15.73 27.63
C ILE A 6 7.21 -16.53 28.83
N GLN A 7 8.03 -17.40 29.41
CA GLN A 7 7.87 -17.82 30.80
C GLN A 7 9.23 -17.85 31.51
N SER A 8 9.19 -17.27 32.70
CA SER A 8 10.21 -17.13 33.73
C SER A 8 10.69 -18.45 34.33
N GLY A 9 11.96 -18.51 34.76
CA GLY A 9 12.44 -19.52 35.69
C GLY A 9 13.97 -19.53 35.84
N LEU A 10 14.44 -19.25 37.06
CA LEU A 10 15.85 -19.30 37.48
C LEU A 10 16.46 -20.71 37.41
N SER A 11 17.81 -20.74 37.42
CA SER A 11 18.68 -21.62 38.23
C SER A 11 19.58 -22.66 37.52
N VAL A 12 20.88 -22.32 37.47
CA VAL A 12 22.07 -23.10 37.93
C VAL A 12 22.65 -24.25 37.06
N ALA A 13 23.91 -23.99 36.67
CA ALA A 13 25.12 -24.84 36.63
C ALA A 13 25.41 -25.87 35.51
N ASP A 14 26.70 -25.82 35.16
CA ASP A 14 27.63 -26.84 34.69
C ASP A 14 27.54 -27.37 33.25
N SER A 15 28.48 -26.90 32.42
CA SER A 15 28.96 -27.61 31.24
C SER A 15 30.49 -27.76 31.30
N VAL A 16 30.92 -28.98 31.54
CA VAL A 16 32.29 -29.49 31.43
C VAL A 16 32.64 -29.65 29.95
N GLY A 17 33.83 -29.20 29.55
CA GLY A 17 34.35 -29.34 28.18
C GLY A 17 34.86 -30.74 27.85
N LEU A 18 35.16 -30.97 26.57
CA LEU A 18 36.29 -31.76 26.05
C LEU A 18 36.22 -31.84 24.51
N GLU A 19 37.18 -31.18 23.85
CA GLU A 19 37.72 -31.47 22.52
C GLU A 19 38.86 -32.53 22.63
N PRO A 20 39.64 -32.93 21.59
CA PRO A 20 39.40 -33.13 20.14
C PRO A 20 40.10 -34.41 19.60
N SER A 21 39.94 -34.75 18.31
CA SER A 21 40.90 -35.56 17.52
C SER A 21 40.53 -35.48 16.02
N THR A 22 41.37 -35.64 15.01
CA THR A 22 42.83 -35.64 14.79
C THR A 22 43.06 -35.50 13.26
N THR A 23 44.29 -35.14 12.90
CA THR A 23 44.80 -34.59 11.64
C THR A 23 45.26 -35.63 10.58
N LYS A 24 45.48 -35.12 9.35
CA LYS A 24 46.39 -35.56 8.22
C LYS A 24 45.67 -36.29 7.06
N ALA A 25 46.01 -36.09 5.77
CA ALA A 25 47.32 -35.86 5.18
C ALA A 25 47.30 -35.13 3.81
N LEU A 26 48.53 -34.78 3.40
CA LEU A 26 49.01 -33.93 2.30
C LEU A 26 49.28 -34.73 1.00
N SER A 27 49.25 -34.09 -0.18
CA SER A 27 50.15 -34.38 -1.33
C SER A 27 50.11 -33.27 -2.40
N ILE A 28 51.29 -32.94 -2.96
CA ILE A 28 51.62 -31.82 -3.87
C ILE A 28 52.34 -32.36 -5.13
N ALA A 29 52.16 -31.64 -6.26
CA ALA A 29 52.95 -31.59 -7.52
C ALA A 29 52.86 -32.79 -8.49
N THR A 30 52.89 -32.67 -9.83
CA THR A 30 53.62 -31.75 -10.74
C THR A 30 53.10 -31.92 -12.19
N ALA A 31 53.15 -30.87 -13.04
CA ALA A 31 53.33 -30.87 -14.52
C ALA A 31 52.73 -29.57 -15.11
N ALA A 32 53.15 -28.93 -16.20
CA ALA A 32 54.33 -28.91 -17.07
C ALA A 32 54.01 -27.78 -18.09
N VAL A 33 54.93 -26.82 -18.28
CA VAL A 33 54.73 -25.64 -19.13
C VAL A 33 55.03 -25.98 -20.59
N MET A 34 54.10 -25.71 -21.52
CA MET A 34 54.37 -25.60 -22.96
C MET A 34 54.05 -24.18 -23.46
N LEU A 35 55.09 -23.50 -23.93
CA LEU A 35 55.02 -22.22 -24.63
C LEU A 35 54.62 -22.45 -26.09
N PHE A 36 53.41 -22.00 -26.47
CA PHE A 36 53.04 -21.79 -27.87
C PHE A 36 53.15 -20.30 -28.21
N SER A 37 54.10 -19.99 -29.08
CA SER A 37 54.24 -18.69 -29.75
C SER A 37 53.12 -18.50 -30.77
N LEU A 38 52.14 -17.65 -30.46
CA LEU A 38 51.14 -17.14 -31.40
C LEU A 38 51.40 -15.66 -31.67
N SER A 39 51.83 -15.40 -32.91
CA SER A 39 51.93 -14.07 -33.50
C SER A 39 50.56 -13.38 -33.46
N SER A 40 50.47 -12.27 -32.73
CA SER A 40 49.28 -11.43 -32.72
C SER A 40 49.23 -10.59 -34.01
N PRO A 41 48.12 -10.59 -34.76
CA PRO A 41 47.94 -9.61 -35.82
C PRO A 41 47.78 -8.22 -35.19
N LEU A 42 48.41 -7.21 -35.81
CA LEU A 42 48.26 -5.80 -35.46
C LEU A 42 46.78 -5.43 -35.32
N VAL A 43 46.36 -5.12 -34.10
CA VAL A 43 45.06 -4.51 -33.82
C VAL A 43 45.15 -3.04 -34.28
N PRO A 44 44.28 -2.58 -35.20
CA PRO A 44 44.24 -1.17 -35.55
C PRO A 44 43.85 -0.35 -34.32
N THR A 45 44.59 0.72 -34.11
CA THR A 45 44.46 1.67 -33.00
C THR A 45 43.00 2.05 -32.71
N SER A 46 42.60 1.95 -31.43
CA SER A 46 41.23 2.11 -30.89
C SER A 46 40.68 3.55 -30.91
N SER A 47 41.29 4.45 -31.69
CA SER A 47 40.91 5.86 -31.78
C SER A 47 39.80 6.16 -32.81
N SER A 48 39.44 5.23 -33.69
CA SER A 48 38.54 5.50 -34.83
C SER A 48 37.05 5.14 -34.64
N VAL A 49 36.66 4.48 -33.55
CA VAL A 49 35.27 4.03 -33.34
C VAL A 49 34.41 5.16 -32.75
N ARG A 50 33.62 5.80 -33.62
CA ARG A 50 32.54 6.76 -33.29
C ARG A 50 31.38 6.61 -34.26
N ALA A 51 30.16 6.97 -33.85
CA ALA A 51 28.98 6.88 -34.72
C ALA A 51 29.21 7.65 -36.04
N GLY A 52 28.89 7.03 -37.17
CA GLY A 52 29.08 7.59 -38.51
C GLY A 52 30.49 7.44 -39.10
N ALA A 53 31.50 6.99 -38.35
CA ALA A 53 32.83 6.70 -38.89
C ALA A 53 32.81 5.42 -39.75
N VAL A 54 33.69 5.37 -40.77
CA VAL A 54 33.81 4.24 -41.69
C VAL A 54 34.38 3.03 -40.97
N CYS A 55 33.83 1.85 -41.26
CA CYS A 55 34.29 0.58 -40.73
C CYS A 55 34.59 -0.40 -41.88
N ALA A 56 35.45 -1.39 -41.62
CA ALA A 56 36.01 -2.23 -42.68
C ALA A 56 35.05 -3.36 -43.10
N LYS A 57 34.26 -3.92 -42.17
CA LYS A 57 33.45 -5.13 -42.44
C LYS A 57 32.11 -5.09 -41.72
N ALA A 58 31.03 -5.41 -42.44
CA ALA A 58 29.68 -5.50 -41.89
C ALA A 58 29.62 -6.41 -40.64
N ASN A 59 28.75 -6.04 -39.70
CA ASN A 59 28.46 -6.77 -38.46
C ASN A 59 29.62 -6.87 -37.45
N GLN A 60 30.74 -6.16 -37.65
CA GLN A 60 31.70 -5.95 -36.57
C GLN A 60 31.04 -5.22 -35.41
N LYS A 61 31.32 -5.66 -34.18
CA LYS A 61 30.81 -5.07 -32.93
C LYS A 61 31.97 -4.62 -32.05
N VAL A 62 31.87 -3.41 -31.51
CA VAL A 62 32.86 -2.85 -30.57
C VAL A 62 32.12 -2.17 -29.43
N VAL A 63 32.53 -2.40 -28.19
CA VAL A 63 32.00 -1.71 -27.01
C VAL A 63 32.98 -0.61 -26.61
N LYS A 64 32.51 0.64 -26.50
CA LYS A 64 33.31 1.79 -26.06
C LYS A 64 32.41 2.77 -25.28
N SER A 65 32.83 3.14 -24.07
CA SER A 65 32.10 4.07 -23.19
C SER A 65 30.63 3.67 -22.98
N ASP A 66 30.39 2.42 -22.55
CA ASP A 66 29.08 1.82 -22.28
C ASP A 66 28.07 1.80 -23.44
N LYS A 67 28.55 2.02 -24.67
CA LYS A 67 27.78 1.93 -25.90
C LYS A 67 28.34 0.85 -26.80
N THR A 68 27.46 0.00 -27.32
CA THR A 68 27.82 -0.99 -28.34
C THR A 68 27.69 -0.35 -29.72
N PHE A 69 28.76 -0.36 -30.52
CA PHE A 69 28.77 0.08 -31.91
C PHE A 69 28.74 -1.13 -32.84
N VAL A 70 27.91 -1.08 -33.88
CA VAL A 70 27.80 -2.13 -34.90
C VAL A 70 28.04 -1.54 -36.28
N CYS A 71 28.98 -2.12 -37.03
CA CYS A 71 29.28 -1.73 -38.40
C CYS A 71 28.15 -2.16 -39.35
N LYS A 72 27.42 -1.21 -39.93
CA LYS A 72 26.31 -1.46 -40.86
C LYS A 72 26.52 -0.78 -42.21
N LYS A 73 26.00 -1.38 -43.28
CA LYS A 73 26.04 -0.79 -44.63
C LYS A 73 25.21 0.50 -44.67
N SER A 74 25.77 1.55 -45.25
CA SER A 74 25.10 2.83 -45.47
C SER A 74 25.53 3.34 -46.85
N GLY A 75 24.65 3.18 -47.85
CA GLY A 75 25.00 3.41 -49.25
C GLY A 75 26.09 2.45 -49.76
N LYS A 76 27.17 2.98 -50.34
CA LYS A 76 28.31 2.21 -50.88
C LYS A 76 29.41 1.89 -49.85
N LYS A 77 29.28 2.33 -48.59
CA LYS A 77 30.30 2.14 -47.52
C LYS A 77 29.68 1.48 -46.28
N PHE A 78 30.52 1.00 -45.37
CA PHE A 78 30.09 0.58 -44.04
C PHE A 78 30.43 1.64 -43.00
N VAL A 79 29.51 1.88 -42.06
CA VAL A 79 29.67 2.87 -40.99
C VAL A 79 29.26 2.32 -39.63
N TRP A 80 29.92 2.77 -38.57
CA TRP A 80 29.57 2.45 -37.20
C TRP A 80 28.23 3.09 -36.81
N LYS A 81 27.28 2.28 -36.36
CA LYS A 81 26.00 2.74 -35.77
C LYS A 81 25.93 2.32 -34.30
N VAL A 82 25.47 3.21 -33.43
CA VAL A 82 25.22 2.87 -32.02
C VAL A 82 24.05 1.89 -31.98
N GLN A 83 24.28 0.73 -31.39
CA GLN A 83 23.24 -0.21 -31.02
C GLN A 83 22.64 0.27 -29.71
N ILE A 84 21.60 1.10 -29.84
CA ILE A 84 20.70 1.40 -28.73
C ILE A 84 20.08 0.06 -28.34
N LYS A 85 20.31 -0.41 -27.11
CA LYS A 85 19.48 -1.48 -26.55
C LYS A 85 18.06 -0.94 -26.63
N LYS A 86 17.25 -1.51 -27.51
CA LYS A 86 15.79 -1.35 -27.43
C LYS A 86 15.48 -1.65 -25.97
N LEU A 87 14.92 -0.68 -25.24
CA LEU A 87 14.32 -0.94 -23.94
C LEU A 87 13.50 -2.20 -24.16
N ILE A 88 13.90 -3.27 -23.50
CA ILE A 88 13.06 -4.45 -23.41
C ILE A 88 11.91 -3.92 -22.60
N THR A 89 10.82 -3.56 -23.28
CA THR A 89 9.50 -3.53 -22.67
C THR A 89 9.44 -4.78 -21.81
N PRO A 90 9.05 -4.68 -20.52
CA PRO A 90 8.79 -5.87 -19.72
C PRO A 90 8.05 -6.88 -20.61
N PRO A 91 8.42 -8.18 -20.60
CA PRO A 91 7.65 -9.15 -21.36
C PRO A 91 6.20 -8.89 -21.00
N ASP A 92 5.42 -8.54 -22.02
CA ASP A 92 3.98 -8.36 -21.95
C ASP A 92 3.49 -9.49 -21.05
N GLU A 93 2.93 -9.14 -19.88
CA GLU A 93 2.28 -10.14 -19.03
C GLU A 93 1.48 -10.97 -20.00
N THR A 94 1.78 -12.28 -20.10
CA THR A 94 1.01 -13.19 -20.94
C THR A 94 -0.43 -12.86 -20.67
N VAL A 95 -1.10 -12.22 -21.65
CA VAL A 95 -2.46 -11.77 -21.52
C VAL A 95 -3.27 -13.05 -21.45
N VAL A 96 -3.39 -13.58 -20.25
CA VAL A 96 -4.44 -14.53 -19.92
C VAL A 96 -5.69 -13.79 -20.37
N PRO A 97 -6.45 -14.32 -21.35
CA PRO A 97 -7.62 -13.62 -21.84
C PRO A 97 -8.48 -13.31 -20.61
N VAL A 98 -8.58 -12.02 -20.27
CA VAL A 98 -9.45 -11.55 -19.20
C VAL A 98 -10.84 -11.84 -19.73
N VAL A 99 -11.41 -12.98 -19.33
CA VAL A 99 -12.78 -13.32 -19.65
C VAL A 99 -13.61 -12.15 -19.13
N PRO A 100 -14.28 -11.40 -20.02
CA PRO A 100 -15.05 -10.24 -19.58
C PRO A 100 -16.10 -10.74 -18.59
N PRO A 101 -16.33 -9.99 -17.50
CA PRO A 101 -17.28 -10.42 -16.48
C PRO A 101 -18.65 -10.68 -17.12
N LYS A 102 -19.35 -11.71 -16.62
CA LYS A 102 -20.75 -11.97 -16.97
C LYS A 102 -21.54 -10.66 -16.87
N LYS A 103 -22.27 -10.30 -17.92
CA LYS A 103 -23.13 -9.13 -17.89
C LYS A 103 -24.36 -9.44 -17.04
N VAL A 104 -24.57 -8.64 -16.00
CA VAL A 104 -25.71 -8.68 -15.10
C VAL A 104 -26.47 -7.36 -15.30
N GLU A 105 -27.76 -7.45 -15.60
CA GLU A 105 -28.58 -6.26 -15.78
C GLU A 105 -28.78 -5.55 -14.43
N TYR A 106 -28.61 -4.22 -14.41
CA TYR A 106 -28.89 -3.43 -13.22
C TYR A 106 -30.40 -3.35 -12.98
N GLN A 107 -30.85 -3.92 -11.87
CA GLN A 107 -32.24 -3.83 -11.42
C GLN A 107 -32.34 -2.90 -10.22
N ASN A 108 -33.30 -1.98 -10.28
CA ASN A 108 -33.64 -1.14 -9.13
C ASN A 108 -34.05 -2.02 -7.94
N PRO A 109 -33.82 -1.56 -6.70
CA PRO A 109 -34.27 -2.28 -5.51
C PRO A 109 -35.76 -2.62 -5.56
N SER A 110 -36.11 -3.82 -5.09
CA SER A 110 -37.51 -4.28 -5.06
C SER A 110 -38.39 -3.51 -4.07
N GLN A 111 -37.78 -2.69 -3.22
CA GLN A 111 -38.44 -1.79 -2.28
C GLN A 111 -37.70 -0.45 -2.24
N PRO A 112 -38.38 0.67 -1.97
CA PRO A 112 -37.72 1.96 -1.84
C PRO A 112 -36.80 1.99 -0.62
N SER A 113 -35.70 2.74 -0.76
CA SER A 113 -34.82 3.08 0.36
C SER A 113 -35.56 3.93 1.39
N ASP A 114 -35.27 3.68 2.65
CA ASP A 114 -35.62 4.59 3.74
C ASP A 114 -34.78 5.87 3.63
N ASN A 115 -35.15 6.87 4.43
CA ASN A 115 -34.42 8.12 4.57
C ASN A 115 -32.98 7.87 5.08
N ILE A 116 -31.99 8.44 4.39
CA ILE A 116 -30.56 8.16 4.62
C ILE A 116 -30.09 8.47 6.04
N GLN A 117 -30.69 9.44 6.73
CA GLN A 117 -30.37 9.76 8.13
C GLN A 117 -30.60 8.57 9.07
N SER A 118 -31.49 7.63 8.72
CA SER A 118 -31.69 6.38 9.48
C SER A 118 -30.48 5.44 9.43
N CYS A 119 -29.62 5.59 8.43
CA CYS A 119 -28.37 4.85 8.27
C CYS A 119 -27.14 5.63 8.77
N GLN A 120 -27.31 6.86 9.21
CA GLN A 120 -26.26 7.67 9.84
C GLN A 120 -26.12 7.29 11.32
N ILE A 121 -25.63 6.07 11.57
CA ILE A 121 -25.53 5.50 12.92
C ILE A 121 -24.52 6.28 13.75
N ARG A 122 -24.98 6.78 14.90
CA ARG A 122 -24.19 7.62 15.79
C ARG A 122 -23.24 6.78 16.63
N GLU A 123 -21.97 7.16 16.60
CA GLU A 123 -20.97 6.58 17.50
C GLU A 123 -21.31 6.88 18.96
N VAL A 124 -21.28 5.84 19.82
CA VAL A 124 -21.76 5.92 21.21
C VAL A 124 -20.71 6.52 22.13
N LYS A 125 -19.45 6.13 21.94
CA LYS A 125 -18.31 6.56 22.75
C LYS A 125 -17.11 6.78 21.83
N PRO A 126 -17.02 7.93 21.15
CA PRO A 126 -15.85 8.21 20.34
C PRO A 126 -14.61 8.11 21.22
N ARG A 127 -13.74 7.11 20.97
CA ARG A 127 -12.35 7.16 21.44
C ARG A 127 -11.62 8.11 20.49
N ASN A 128 -12.08 9.35 20.44
CA ASN A 128 -11.23 10.44 20.03
C ASN A 128 -10.17 10.53 21.11
N ALA A 129 -9.03 9.88 20.87
CA ALA A 129 -7.95 9.87 21.82
C ALA A 129 -7.60 11.33 22.13
N ARG A 130 -7.65 11.72 23.40
CA ARG A 130 -7.01 12.95 23.87
C ARG A 130 -5.51 12.66 23.91
N ALA A 131 -4.89 12.69 22.74
CA ALA A 131 -3.50 12.34 22.56
C ALA A 131 -2.72 13.38 21.72
N GLY A 132 -3.40 14.40 21.19
CA GLY A 132 -2.73 15.60 20.71
C GLY A 132 -2.15 16.42 21.88
N PRO A 133 -1.30 17.43 21.59
CA PRO A 133 -0.75 18.33 22.60
C PRO A 133 -1.83 18.82 23.55
N ASP A 134 -1.54 18.82 24.84
CA ASP A 134 -2.43 19.31 25.90
C ASP A 134 -3.81 18.62 25.97
N GLY A 135 -3.89 17.39 25.45
CA GLY A 135 -5.14 16.62 25.43
C GLY A 135 -6.09 17.02 24.31
N ALA A 136 -5.58 17.68 23.25
CA ALA A 136 -6.35 17.99 22.06
C ALA A 136 -6.99 16.72 21.46
N PRO A 137 -8.23 16.83 20.95
CA PRO A 137 -8.95 15.68 20.42
C PRO A 137 -8.33 15.24 19.08
N ILE A 138 -7.98 13.95 18.99
CA ILE A 138 -7.73 13.28 17.71
C ILE A 138 -9.09 12.84 17.17
N LEU A 139 -9.50 13.39 16.03
CA LEU A 139 -10.80 13.10 15.42
C LEU A 139 -10.67 11.96 14.40
N LEU A 140 -10.87 10.73 14.86
CA LEU A 140 -10.85 9.51 14.06
C LEU A 140 -12.17 8.75 14.30
N PRO A 141 -13.31 9.27 13.80
CA PRO A 141 -14.62 8.69 14.08
C PRO A 141 -14.80 7.32 13.41
N SER A 142 -15.49 6.41 14.10
CA SER A 142 -15.99 5.17 13.50
C SER A 142 -17.43 5.29 13.01
N GLY A 143 -18.13 6.38 13.33
CA GLY A 143 -19.54 6.60 13.03
C GLY A 143 -19.92 8.08 12.95
N PHE A 144 -21.22 8.36 12.86
CA PHE A 144 -21.74 9.72 12.76
C PHE A 144 -21.72 10.47 14.11
N PRO A 145 -21.67 11.81 14.11
CA PRO A 145 -21.68 12.71 12.94
C PRO A 145 -20.35 12.70 12.17
N ARG A 146 -20.39 13.10 10.89
CA ARG A 146 -19.16 13.33 10.12
C ARG A 146 -18.30 14.37 10.83
N VAL A 147 -16.99 14.14 10.86
CA VAL A 147 -16.04 15.14 11.34
C VAL A 147 -15.44 15.88 10.14
N THR A 148 -15.15 17.16 10.32
CA THR A 148 -14.29 17.87 9.37
C THR A 148 -12.84 17.63 9.80
N PRO A 149 -12.01 16.99 8.96
CA PRO A 149 -10.62 16.76 9.29
C PRO A 149 -9.87 18.09 9.43
N ALA A 150 -8.79 18.10 10.21
CA ALA A 150 -7.90 19.26 10.32
C ALA A 150 -7.16 19.57 9.00
N THR A 151 -7.23 18.65 8.05
CA THR A 151 -6.55 18.71 6.76
C THR A 151 -7.57 18.64 5.62
N GLN A 152 -7.23 19.26 4.50
CA GLN A 152 -8.00 19.16 3.26
C GLN A 152 -8.12 17.67 2.83
N HIS A 153 -9.36 17.22 2.64
CA HIS A 153 -9.71 15.85 2.24
C HIS A 153 -10.58 15.80 0.98
N LEU A 154 -10.76 16.95 0.32
CA LEU A 154 -11.52 17.15 -0.91
C LEU A 154 -10.75 18.08 -1.86
N GLY A 155 -11.05 17.98 -3.14
CA GLY A 155 -10.34 18.69 -4.21
C GLY A 155 -8.94 18.12 -4.43
N THR A 156 -8.01 18.99 -4.78
CA THR A 156 -6.62 18.61 -5.04
C THR A 156 -5.74 19.05 -3.89
N VAL A 157 -4.95 18.11 -3.37
CA VAL A 157 -3.92 18.34 -2.35
C VAL A 157 -2.55 18.11 -2.97
N THR A 158 -1.53 18.84 -2.53
CA THR A 158 -0.15 18.65 -3.03
C THR A 158 0.69 18.00 -1.95
N TRP A 159 1.36 16.91 -2.29
CA TRP A 159 2.32 16.23 -1.44
C TRP A 159 3.73 16.50 -1.92
N ALA A 160 4.66 16.60 -0.98
CA ALA A 160 6.09 16.63 -1.28
C ALA A 160 6.64 15.20 -1.23
N LEU A 161 7.50 14.83 -2.18
CA LEU A 161 8.38 13.68 -2.05
C LEU A 161 9.82 14.19 -2.01
N ILE A 162 10.50 13.93 -0.90
CA ILE A 162 11.84 14.46 -0.62
C ILE A 162 12.76 13.28 -0.29
N PRO A 163 13.72 12.93 -1.16
CA PRO A 163 14.71 11.91 -0.84
C PRO A 163 15.73 12.48 0.14
N ILE A 164 16.03 11.74 1.22
CA ILE A 164 16.96 12.16 2.28
C ILE A 164 18.11 11.18 2.41
N ASP A 165 19.35 11.68 2.57
CA ASP A 165 20.53 10.83 2.74
C ASP A 165 21.42 11.31 3.91
N PHE A 166 22.49 10.57 4.18
CA PHE A 166 23.27 10.70 5.41
C PHE A 166 24.78 10.80 5.11
N PRO A 167 25.59 11.36 6.02
CA PRO A 167 27.05 11.42 5.85
C PRO A 167 27.71 10.07 5.59
N ASP A 168 27.19 8.99 6.18
CA ASP A 168 27.66 7.61 6.10
C ASP A 168 26.87 6.74 5.10
N LEU A 169 25.76 7.26 4.55
CA LEU A 169 24.91 6.54 3.62
C LEU A 169 24.36 7.47 2.54
N SER A 170 25.04 7.49 1.39
CA SER A 170 24.64 8.29 0.23
C SER A 170 23.39 7.73 -0.46
N GLY A 171 22.60 8.65 -1.01
CA GLY A 171 21.44 8.33 -1.82
C GLY A 171 21.74 7.54 -3.10
N ASP A 172 20.80 6.70 -3.54
CA ASP A 172 20.90 5.99 -4.83
C ASP A 172 20.61 6.91 -6.03
N LEU A 173 21.32 6.67 -7.15
CA LEU A 173 21.28 7.55 -8.33
C LEU A 173 19.92 7.62 -9.04
N ASN A 174 19.03 6.63 -8.86
CA ASN A 174 17.80 6.48 -9.63
C ASN A 174 16.57 6.25 -8.72
N PHE A 175 16.50 6.95 -7.59
CA PHE A 175 15.41 6.76 -6.62
C PHE A 175 14.02 7.01 -7.24
N GLU A 176 13.90 7.94 -8.19
CA GLU A 176 12.65 8.26 -8.91
C GLU A 176 12.01 6.99 -9.50
N SER A 177 12.81 6.14 -10.13
CA SER A 177 12.33 4.88 -10.71
C SER A 177 11.71 3.91 -9.68
N ARG A 178 12.07 4.03 -8.39
CA ARG A 178 11.47 3.25 -7.29
C ARG A 178 10.12 3.81 -6.86
N VAL A 179 9.92 5.12 -7.01
CA VAL A 179 8.79 5.84 -6.40
C VAL A 179 7.76 6.37 -7.40
N ASP A 180 8.08 6.53 -8.68
CA ASP A 180 7.15 7.04 -9.71
C ASP A 180 5.86 6.22 -9.78
N GLY A 181 6.00 4.90 -9.85
CA GLY A 181 4.85 4.00 -9.84
C GLY A 181 4.08 4.04 -8.51
N GLN A 182 4.77 4.29 -7.40
CA GLN A 182 4.16 4.36 -6.06
C GLN A 182 3.35 5.66 -5.91
N MET A 183 3.91 6.79 -6.33
CA MET A 183 3.23 8.09 -6.38
C MET A 183 1.97 8.01 -7.24
N LYS A 184 2.08 7.40 -8.43
CA LYS A 184 0.93 7.18 -9.31
C LYS A 184 -0.14 6.31 -8.63
N SER A 185 0.26 5.24 -7.94
CA SER A 185 -0.69 4.39 -7.21
C SER A 185 -1.44 5.16 -6.13
N VAL A 186 -0.79 6.02 -5.35
CA VAL A 186 -1.48 6.89 -4.37
C VAL A 186 -2.49 7.80 -5.05
N THR A 187 -2.08 8.51 -6.11
CA THR A 187 -2.97 9.42 -6.84
C THR A 187 -4.18 8.69 -7.41
N ASP A 188 -3.95 7.55 -8.07
CA ASP A 188 -5.01 6.73 -8.65
C ASP A 188 -5.92 6.14 -7.56
N TRP A 189 -5.37 5.74 -6.41
CA TRP A 189 -6.12 5.13 -5.32
C TRP A 189 -7.08 6.12 -4.69
N PHE A 190 -6.59 7.31 -4.27
CA PHE A 190 -7.46 8.35 -3.72
C PHE A 190 -8.53 8.80 -4.71
N ASP A 191 -8.19 8.98 -5.99
CA ASP A 191 -9.17 9.32 -7.04
C ASP A 191 -10.25 8.24 -7.17
N THR A 192 -9.86 6.96 -7.12
CA THR A 192 -10.80 5.83 -7.22
C THR A 192 -11.69 5.73 -5.99
N VAL A 193 -11.11 5.72 -4.78
CA VAL A 193 -11.89 5.46 -3.56
C VAL A 193 -12.76 6.64 -3.14
N SER A 194 -12.37 7.85 -3.55
CA SER A 194 -13.11 9.09 -3.28
C SER A 194 -14.15 9.44 -4.34
N GLU A 195 -14.32 8.63 -5.38
CA GLU A 195 -15.14 8.96 -6.57
C GLU A 195 -14.74 10.30 -7.21
N GLY A 196 -13.44 10.54 -7.35
CA GLY A 196 -12.87 11.73 -7.95
C GLY A 196 -12.90 12.99 -7.07
N LYS A 197 -13.34 12.87 -5.82
CA LYS A 197 -13.44 14.00 -4.88
C LYS A 197 -12.11 14.39 -4.24
N LEU A 198 -11.12 13.50 -4.21
CA LEU A 198 -9.79 13.77 -3.70
C LEU A 198 -8.74 13.35 -4.73
N LYS A 199 -7.83 14.26 -5.06
CA LYS A 199 -6.68 14.02 -5.93
C LYS A 199 -5.39 14.45 -5.24
N VAL A 200 -4.37 13.61 -5.37
CA VAL A 200 -3.01 13.92 -4.87
C VAL A 200 -2.12 14.33 -6.04
N ASN A 201 -1.65 15.57 -6.00
CA ASN A 201 -0.57 16.07 -6.84
C ASN A 201 0.77 15.92 -6.11
N TRP A 202 1.85 15.73 -6.87
CA TRP A 202 3.18 15.55 -6.32
C TRP A 202 4.11 16.70 -6.71
N ARG A 203 4.88 17.20 -5.74
CA ARG A 203 6.07 18.02 -5.95
C ARG A 203 7.26 17.22 -5.45
N VAL A 204 8.20 16.93 -6.35
CA VAL A 204 9.33 16.03 -6.07
C VAL A 204 10.61 16.84 -6.01
N ASP A 205 11.40 16.65 -4.96
CA ASP A 205 12.79 17.07 -4.99
C ASP A 205 13.62 16.02 -5.71
N SER A 206 14.34 16.46 -6.76
CA SER A 206 15.21 15.60 -7.56
C SER A 206 16.58 15.39 -6.94
N LYS A 207 16.89 16.09 -5.84
CA LYS A 207 18.17 16.02 -5.13
C LYS A 207 17.99 15.39 -3.77
N TRP A 208 18.95 14.55 -3.39
CA TRP A 208 19.05 14.05 -2.04
C TRP A 208 19.37 15.19 -1.07
N VAL A 209 18.51 15.33 -0.06
CA VAL A 209 18.69 16.27 1.05
C VAL A 209 19.54 15.59 2.11
N ARG A 210 20.75 16.10 2.32
CA ARG A 210 21.72 15.55 3.28
C ARG A 210 21.37 15.95 4.71
N LEU A 211 21.11 14.96 5.56
CA LEU A 211 20.93 15.16 7.00
C LEU A 211 22.28 15.42 7.71
N PRO A 212 22.26 16.11 8.87
CA PRO A 212 23.47 16.55 9.55
C PRO A 212 24.21 15.46 10.32
N LYS A 213 23.59 14.30 10.58
CA LYS A 213 24.14 13.22 11.41
C LYS A 213 24.17 11.88 10.67
N PRO A 214 25.04 10.93 11.06
CA PRO A 214 25.07 9.59 10.46
C PRO A 214 23.82 8.76 10.80
N THR A 215 23.58 7.68 10.06
CA THR A 215 22.40 6.80 10.23
C THR A 215 22.25 6.23 11.65
N THR A 216 23.37 6.01 12.36
CA THR A 216 23.38 5.51 13.75
C THR A 216 22.68 6.45 14.74
N GLU A 217 22.51 7.71 14.39
CA GLU A 217 21.85 8.75 15.19
C GLU A 217 20.34 8.81 14.98
N TYR A 218 19.78 8.00 14.07
CA TYR A 218 18.37 8.00 13.69
C TYR A 218 17.71 6.62 13.77
N VAL A 219 18.28 5.67 14.52
CA VAL A 219 17.80 4.28 14.59
C VAL A 219 16.36 4.22 15.10
N ILE A 220 15.46 3.62 14.31
CA ILE A 220 14.03 3.44 14.63
C ILE A 220 13.69 1.95 14.42
N PRO A 221 13.70 1.13 15.48
CA PRO A 221 13.55 -0.32 15.36
C PRO A 221 12.11 -0.77 15.08
N PHE A 222 11.12 0.01 15.53
CA PHE A 222 9.70 -0.27 15.40
C PHE A 222 8.91 1.01 15.10
N SER A 223 7.81 0.85 14.37
CA SER A 223 6.80 1.88 14.18
C SER A 223 6.02 2.09 15.47
N VAL A 224 6.04 3.32 15.98
CA VAL A 224 5.32 3.77 17.18
C VAL A 224 4.77 5.17 16.91
N ASN A 225 3.90 5.68 17.80
CA ASN A 225 3.45 7.07 17.67
C ASN A 225 4.66 8.01 17.72
N LEU A 226 4.62 9.12 16.98
CA LEU A 226 5.74 10.04 16.90
C LEU A 226 6.20 10.54 18.29
N ARG A 227 5.24 10.82 19.18
CA ARG A 227 5.52 11.26 20.56
C ARG A 227 6.34 10.25 21.38
N ASP A 228 6.26 8.97 21.02
CA ASP A 228 6.92 7.85 21.69
C ASP A 228 8.26 7.50 21.00
N SER A 229 8.69 8.29 20.01
CA SER A 229 9.92 8.08 19.23
C SER A 229 10.80 9.33 19.20
N GLU A 230 11.80 9.37 20.08
CA GLU A 230 12.80 10.45 20.11
C GLU A 230 13.51 10.60 18.75
N ASN A 231 13.97 9.47 18.18
CA ASN A 231 14.63 9.48 16.87
C ASN A 231 13.68 9.80 15.71
N GLY A 232 12.38 9.47 15.82
CA GLY A 232 11.37 9.90 14.84
C GLY A 232 11.18 11.41 14.83
N ILE A 233 11.09 12.03 16.01
CA ILE A 233 11.03 13.49 16.16
C ILE A 233 12.31 14.16 15.64
N LYS A 234 13.48 13.58 15.96
CA LYS A 234 14.78 14.07 15.49
C LYS A 234 14.91 13.97 13.97
N LEU A 235 14.56 12.83 13.38
CA LEU A 235 14.55 12.62 11.93
C LEU A 235 13.65 13.65 11.24
N TRP A 236 12.42 13.83 11.75
CA TRP A 236 11.47 14.82 11.24
C TRP A 236 12.05 16.24 11.23
N ARG A 237 12.57 16.69 12.37
CA ARG A 237 13.12 18.04 12.52
C ARG A 237 14.33 18.28 11.62
N ASP A 238 15.29 17.35 11.63
CA ASP A 238 16.51 17.49 10.86
C ASP A 238 16.24 17.41 9.35
N ALA A 239 15.36 16.52 8.90
CA ALA A 239 14.99 16.39 7.50
C ALA A 239 14.27 17.64 6.97
N MET A 240 13.30 18.17 7.74
CA MET A 240 12.61 19.40 7.36
C MET A 240 13.56 20.61 7.35
N ALA A 241 14.39 20.77 8.40
CA ALA A 241 15.34 21.88 8.47
C ALA A 241 16.39 21.83 7.34
N ALA A 242 16.79 20.64 6.89
CA ALA A 242 17.70 20.47 5.77
C ALA A 242 17.02 20.71 4.40
N ALA A 243 15.73 20.40 4.27
CA ALA A 243 14.98 20.55 3.02
C ALA A 243 14.48 21.98 2.78
N ASP A 244 14.04 22.68 3.82
CA ASP A 244 13.39 24.01 3.77
C ASP A 244 14.17 25.09 3.00
N PRO A 245 15.51 25.17 3.07
CA PRO A 245 16.25 26.15 2.26
C PRO A 245 16.24 25.87 0.75
N GLY A 246 15.97 24.63 0.34
CA GLY A 246 16.10 24.15 -1.04
C GLY A 246 14.80 23.72 -1.72
N PHE A 247 13.74 23.50 -0.95
CA PHE A 247 12.45 23.02 -1.42
C PHE A 247 11.34 23.99 -1.04
N ASP A 248 10.56 24.42 -2.03
CA ASP A 248 9.40 25.29 -1.81
C ASP A 248 8.24 24.48 -1.21
N PHE A 249 7.86 24.76 0.04
CA PHE A 249 6.74 24.10 0.72
C PHE A 249 5.38 24.79 0.50
N THR A 250 5.28 25.80 -0.39
CA THR A 250 4.02 26.49 -0.67
C THR A 250 2.93 25.49 -1.09
N ASN A 251 1.82 25.46 -0.34
CA ASN A 251 0.67 24.56 -0.53
C ASN A 251 0.96 23.06 -0.40
N ILE A 252 2.08 22.67 0.24
CA ILE A 252 2.34 21.27 0.57
C ILE A 252 1.55 20.88 1.81
N GLN A 253 0.79 19.79 1.69
CA GLN A 253 0.03 19.24 2.80
C GLN A 253 0.75 18.11 3.50
N GLN A 254 1.34 17.17 2.76
CA GLN A 254 1.97 15.97 3.32
C GLN A 254 3.37 15.83 2.76
N VAL A 255 4.32 15.40 3.59
CA VAL A 255 5.70 15.13 3.18
C VAL A 255 5.97 13.62 3.20
N ILE A 256 6.49 13.07 2.11
CA ILE A 256 6.96 11.70 2.03
C ILE A 256 8.48 11.74 1.93
N PHE A 257 9.17 11.18 2.92
CA PHE A 257 10.62 11.00 2.82
C PHE A 257 10.97 9.66 2.24
N VAL A 258 11.96 9.66 1.34
CA VAL A 258 12.51 8.44 0.74
C VAL A 258 13.92 8.24 1.28
N LEU A 259 14.16 7.06 1.85
CA LEU A 259 15.49 6.69 2.36
C LEU A 259 16.37 6.07 1.26
N PRO A 260 17.71 6.11 1.43
CA PRO A 260 18.64 5.44 0.52
C PRO A 260 18.38 3.94 0.51
N LYS A 261 18.43 3.34 -0.69
CA LYS A 261 18.24 1.89 -0.84
C LYS A 261 19.28 1.11 0.00
N GLY A 262 18.82 0.09 0.73
CA GLY A 262 19.68 -0.78 1.54
C GLY A 262 20.03 -0.23 2.91
N GLN A 263 19.41 0.87 3.35
CA GLN A 263 19.47 1.31 4.74
C GLN A 263 18.97 0.21 5.70
N THR A 264 19.51 0.17 6.92
CA THR A 264 19.16 -0.82 7.95
C THR A 264 18.80 -0.19 9.30
N PHE A 265 18.86 1.14 9.43
CA PHE A 265 18.64 1.84 10.69
C PHE A 265 17.15 2.00 11.01
N MET A 266 16.27 1.96 10.00
CA MET A 266 14.82 2.01 10.15
C MET A 266 14.20 0.75 9.55
N LYS A 267 13.69 -0.14 10.39
CA LYS A 267 13.13 -1.41 9.91
C LYS A 267 11.72 -1.24 9.33
N GLU A 268 10.82 -0.70 10.14
CA GLU A 268 9.39 -0.57 9.82
C GLU A 268 9.09 0.79 9.18
N THR A 269 8.69 1.81 9.95
CA THR A 269 8.25 3.12 9.44
C THR A 269 8.51 4.23 10.47
N SER A 270 8.36 5.47 10.03
CA SER A 270 8.15 6.63 10.89
C SER A 270 7.11 7.56 10.28
N GLN A 271 6.19 8.06 11.10
CA GLN A 271 5.07 8.88 10.63
C GLN A 271 4.71 9.93 11.68
N GLY A 272 4.11 11.02 11.21
CA GLY A 272 3.61 12.10 12.05
C GLY A 272 2.35 12.72 11.45
N PHE A 273 1.45 13.14 12.33
CA PHE A 273 0.09 13.56 11.99
C PHE A 273 -0.22 15.00 12.42
N PRO A 274 -1.35 15.58 11.99
CA PRO A 274 -1.71 16.97 12.30
C PRO A 274 -1.92 17.26 13.79
N TRP A 275 -2.06 16.20 14.61
CA TRP A 275 -2.19 16.29 16.05
C TRP A 275 -0.87 16.01 16.80
N ASP A 276 0.23 15.69 16.12
CA ASP A 276 1.50 15.47 16.82
C ASP A 276 2.18 16.81 17.12
N LYS A 277 2.62 17.00 18.37
CA LYS A 277 3.28 18.23 18.80
C LYS A 277 4.48 18.62 17.93
N ALA A 278 5.30 17.64 17.56
CA ALA A 278 6.48 17.88 16.72
C ALA A 278 6.12 18.34 15.30
N VAL A 279 4.95 17.95 14.78
CA VAL A 279 4.44 18.41 13.47
C VAL A 279 3.84 19.81 13.61
N ILE A 280 3.03 20.04 14.64
CA ILE A 280 2.37 21.33 14.90
C ILE A 280 3.39 22.46 15.11
N ASP A 281 4.41 22.21 15.94
CA ASP A 281 5.42 23.20 16.32
C ASP A 281 6.37 23.55 15.16
N LEU A 282 6.50 22.67 14.16
CA LEU A 282 7.38 22.90 13.02
C LEU A 282 6.70 23.79 11.96
N LYS A 283 7.42 24.81 11.49
CA LYS A 283 7.02 25.69 10.39
C LYS A 283 8.17 25.78 9.40
N THR A 284 7.85 25.63 8.12
CA THR A 284 8.75 25.92 7.00
C THR A 284 8.73 27.42 6.70
N ASN A 285 9.57 27.88 5.77
CA ASN A 285 9.55 29.27 5.33
C ASN A 285 8.20 29.68 4.69
N GLU A 286 7.50 28.72 4.07
CA GLU A 286 6.22 28.95 3.38
C GLU A 286 4.99 28.61 4.23
N GLY A 287 5.14 27.87 5.32
CA GLY A 287 4.03 27.60 6.24
C GLY A 287 4.09 26.25 6.96
N SER A 288 2.91 25.73 7.29
CA SER A 288 2.79 24.45 7.99
C SER A 288 2.50 23.33 7.00
N VAL A 289 3.06 22.16 7.27
CA VAL A 289 2.62 20.90 6.65
C VAL A 289 1.82 20.10 7.69
N ALA A 290 0.95 19.22 7.21
CA ALA A 290 0.02 18.47 8.03
C ALA A 290 0.59 17.18 8.61
N GLY A 291 1.65 16.64 8.02
CA GLY A 291 2.24 15.39 8.47
C GLY A 291 3.33 14.87 7.56
N PHE A 292 3.90 13.74 7.96
CA PHE A 292 4.88 13.02 7.15
C PHE A 292 4.76 11.51 7.27
N ALA A 293 5.33 10.79 6.32
CA ALA A 293 5.53 9.35 6.39
C ALA A 293 6.87 8.92 5.76
N VAL A 294 7.47 7.88 6.32
CA VAL A 294 8.74 7.29 5.89
C VAL A 294 8.62 5.77 5.96
N THR A 295 8.92 5.08 4.86
CA THR A 295 8.99 3.62 4.81
C THR A 295 10.43 3.14 5.06
N GLY A 296 10.57 2.17 5.95
CA GLY A 296 11.82 1.49 6.27
C GLY A 296 12.14 0.30 5.38
N SER A 297 13.12 -0.49 5.79
CA SER A 297 13.73 -1.56 4.99
C SER A 297 12.78 -2.73 4.72
N ASP A 298 11.79 -2.95 5.58
CA ASP A 298 10.80 -4.02 5.38
C ASP A 298 10.02 -3.82 4.08
N PHE A 299 9.86 -2.59 3.60
CA PHE A 299 9.14 -2.31 2.35
C PHE A 299 9.97 -2.56 1.09
N ASP A 300 11.28 -2.81 1.22
CA ASP A 300 12.14 -3.20 0.09
C ASP A 300 12.08 -4.71 -0.20
N TRP A 301 11.32 -5.48 0.59
CA TRP A 301 11.17 -6.91 0.38
C TRP A 301 10.33 -7.22 -0.87
N PRO A 302 10.60 -8.34 -1.58
CA PRO A 302 9.85 -8.72 -2.77
C PRO A 302 8.33 -8.73 -2.55
N GLY A 303 7.59 -8.06 -3.42
CA GLY A 303 6.11 -7.99 -3.37
C GLY A 303 5.54 -6.93 -2.44
N ARG A 304 6.36 -6.22 -1.65
CA ARG A 304 5.91 -5.04 -0.90
C ARG A 304 5.98 -3.78 -1.75
N GLN A 305 5.22 -2.78 -1.33
CA GLN A 305 5.05 -1.52 -2.03
C GLN A 305 4.99 -0.39 -1.00
N TYR A 306 5.49 0.79 -1.33
CA TYR A 306 5.50 1.93 -0.41
C TYR A 306 4.13 2.63 -0.34
N TRP A 307 3.43 2.69 -1.48
CA TRP A 307 2.19 3.45 -1.62
C TRP A 307 1.08 3.08 -0.63
N PRO A 308 0.85 1.81 -0.24
CA PRO A 308 -0.25 1.47 0.66
C PRO A 308 -0.06 2.10 2.03
N HIS A 309 1.18 2.11 2.54
CA HIS A 309 1.51 2.77 3.79
C HIS A 309 1.32 4.29 3.68
N TRP A 310 1.82 4.92 2.61
CA TRP A 310 1.64 6.37 2.44
C TRP A 310 0.16 6.79 2.41
N ALA A 311 -0.68 6.01 1.72
CA ALA A 311 -2.12 6.25 1.68
C ALA A 311 -2.80 5.97 3.03
N HIS A 312 -2.38 4.92 3.75
CA HIS A 312 -2.88 4.57 5.09
C HIS A 312 -2.62 5.70 6.09
N GLU A 313 -1.38 6.15 6.21
CA GLU A 313 -1.02 7.21 7.16
C GLU A 313 -1.72 8.54 6.83
N PHE A 314 -1.80 8.89 5.54
CA PHE A 314 -2.57 10.08 5.16
C PHE A 314 -4.06 9.92 5.45
N GLY A 315 -4.61 8.71 5.32
CA GLY A 315 -5.99 8.39 5.73
C GLY A 315 -6.29 8.86 7.15
N HIS A 316 -5.37 8.63 8.09
CA HIS A 316 -5.47 9.15 9.45
C HIS A 316 -5.43 10.69 9.50
N SER A 317 -4.53 11.32 8.74
CA SER A 317 -4.47 12.79 8.65
C SER A 317 -5.78 13.44 8.17
N ILE A 318 -6.58 12.72 7.37
CA ILE A 318 -7.92 13.13 6.91
C ILE A 318 -9.07 12.47 7.68
N SER A 319 -8.83 12.05 8.93
CA SER A 319 -9.84 11.51 9.85
C SER A 319 -10.46 10.15 9.48
N LEU A 320 -9.77 9.30 8.73
CA LEU A 320 -10.15 7.89 8.59
C LEU A 320 -9.62 7.08 9.77
N ALA A 321 -10.51 6.48 10.56
CA ALA A 321 -10.14 5.64 11.69
C ALA A 321 -9.45 4.33 11.26
N HIS A 322 -8.43 3.92 12.03
CA HIS A 322 -7.87 2.56 11.94
C HIS A 322 -8.91 1.52 12.39
N ILE A 323 -9.12 0.46 11.60
CA ILE A 323 -10.07 -0.62 11.88
C ILE A 323 -9.32 -1.76 12.59
N GLY A 324 -9.70 -2.04 13.84
CA GLY A 324 -9.02 -3.05 14.66
C GLY A 324 -7.65 -2.60 15.16
N SER A 325 -6.98 -3.49 15.90
CA SER A 325 -5.68 -3.22 16.50
C SER A 325 -4.57 -3.15 15.45
N SER A 326 -3.61 -2.23 15.63
CA SER A 326 -2.41 -2.13 14.78
C SER A 326 -1.33 -3.17 15.13
N ARG A 327 -1.45 -3.85 16.27
CA ARG A 327 -0.49 -4.85 16.78
C ARG A 327 -1.21 -6.07 17.35
N GLY A 328 -0.53 -7.21 17.36
CA GLY A 328 -1.04 -8.46 17.93
C GLY A 328 -1.76 -9.32 16.89
N ASP A 329 -2.84 -9.98 17.31
CA ASP A 329 -3.65 -10.82 16.43
C ASP A 329 -4.23 -10.01 15.28
N ASN A 330 -4.30 -10.61 14.10
CA ASN A 330 -4.71 -9.92 12.89
C ASN A 330 -6.21 -9.59 12.96
N PRO A 331 -6.62 -8.30 12.94
CA PRO A 331 -8.03 -7.93 12.93
C PRO A 331 -8.78 -8.58 11.76
N PRO A 332 -10.05 -9.00 11.94
CA PRO A 332 -10.80 -9.70 10.90
C PRO A 332 -10.93 -8.92 9.58
N PHE A 333 -10.99 -7.58 9.66
CA PHE A 333 -11.15 -6.70 8.50
C PHE A 333 -9.83 -6.33 7.81
N ASN A 334 -8.67 -6.60 8.45
CA ASN A 334 -7.34 -6.20 7.97
C ASN A 334 -7.03 -6.62 6.52
N PRO A 335 -7.30 -7.86 6.07
CA PRO A 335 -7.03 -8.24 4.68
C PRO A 335 -7.89 -7.49 3.64
N PHE A 336 -8.99 -6.89 4.09
CA PHE A 336 -10.06 -6.37 3.25
C PHE A 336 -10.16 -4.86 3.26
N ASP A 337 -9.31 -4.15 3.99
CA ASP A 337 -9.35 -2.69 4.03
C ASP A 337 -7.99 -2.07 4.28
N LEU A 338 -7.65 -1.02 3.53
CA LEU A 338 -6.39 -0.31 3.68
C LEU A 338 -6.24 0.26 5.11
N MET A 339 -7.31 0.76 5.71
CA MET A 339 -7.32 1.30 7.08
C MET A 339 -7.40 0.23 8.16
N GLY A 340 -7.65 -1.03 7.80
CA GLY A 340 -7.49 -2.17 8.69
C GLY A 340 -6.11 -2.81 8.59
N GLY A 341 -5.51 -2.79 7.39
CA GLY A 341 -4.18 -3.31 7.09
C GLY A 341 -3.68 -2.91 5.70
N GLN A 342 -2.63 -2.09 5.65
CA GLN A 342 -2.02 -1.60 4.42
C GLN A 342 -1.40 -2.72 3.55
N GLU A 343 -1.04 -3.86 4.15
CA GLU A 343 -0.49 -5.03 3.44
C GLU A 343 -1.57 -6.05 3.01
N GLY A 344 -2.85 -5.79 3.33
CA GLY A 344 -3.95 -6.66 2.97
C GLY A 344 -4.14 -6.78 1.45
N PRO A 345 -4.60 -7.93 0.93
CA PRO A 345 -4.72 -8.18 -0.51
C PRO A 345 -5.65 -7.25 -1.26
N SER A 346 -6.74 -6.78 -0.64
CA SER A 346 -7.71 -5.95 -1.34
C SER A 346 -7.18 -4.55 -1.63
N ARG A 347 -6.42 -3.98 -0.67
CA ARG A 347 -5.97 -2.58 -0.61
C ARG A 347 -7.06 -1.58 -1.00
N GLU A 348 -8.21 -1.74 -0.40
CA GLU A 348 -9.43 -1.05 -0.76
C GLU A 348 -9.99 -0.30 0.47
N LEU A 349 -10.81 0.72 0.28
CA LEU A 349 -11.52 1.41 1.37
C LEU A 349 -12.99 1.02 1.33
N ASN A 350 -13.51 0.45 2.41
CA ASN A 350 -14.89 0.00 2.52
C ASN A 350 -15.92 1.13 2.34
N GLY A 351 -17.15 0.77 1.99
CA GLY A 351 -18.22 1.72 1.72
C GLY A 351 -18.61 2.55 2.95
N TRP A 352 -18.56 1.99 4.16
CA TRP A 352 -18.86 2.73 5.40
C TRP A 352 -17.92 3.91 5.61
N MET A 353 -16.61 3.68 5.47
CA MET A 353 -15.61 4.73 5.61
C MET A 353 -15.72 5.78 4.51
N ARG A 354 -16.03 5.38 3.27
CA ARG A 354 -16.33 6.33 2.18
C ARG A 354 -17.59 7.16 2.45
N PHE A 355 -18.60 6.58 3.08
CA PHE A 355 -19.82 7.29 3.47
C PHE A 355 -19.56 8.30 4.59
N LEU A 356 -18.76 7.92 5.60
CA LEU A 356 -18.32 8.81 6.68
C LEU A 356 -17.45 9.97 6.17
N ALA A 357 -16.54 9.69 5.23
CA ALA A 357 -15.69 10.71 4.60
C ALA A 357 -16.45 11.66 3.66
N GLY A 358 -17.74 11.41 3.39
CA GLY A 358 -18.51 12.17 2.40
C GLY A 358 -18.09 11.90 0.96
N TRP A 359 -17.34 10.81 0.73
CA TRP A 359 -16.87 10.41 -0.58
C TRP A 359 -17.90 9.59 -1.36
N LEU A 360 -18.65 8.73 -0.68
CA LEU A 360 -19.82 8.07 -1.27
C LEU A 360 -21.06 8.93 -1.06
N VAL A 361 -21.68 9.39 -2.16
CA VAL A 361 -22.91 10.22 -2.08
C VAL A 361 -24.14 9.38 -1.72
N ASP A 362 -25.14 10.03 -1.13
CA ASP A 362 -26.31 9.36 -0.58
C ASP A 362 -27.08 8.55 -1.63
N GLU A 363 -27.11 8.98 -2.90
CA GLU A 363 -27.77 8.28 -4.01
C GLU A 363 -27.10 6.95 -4.39
N LYS A 364 -25.87 6.73 -3.94
CA LYS A 364 -25.13 5.46 -4.12
C LYS A 364 -25.37 4.49 -2.97
N ILE A 365 -26.17 4.89 -1.96
CA ILE A 365 -26.37 4.13 -0.74
C ILE A 365 -27.83 3.71 -0.63
N TYR A 366 -28.06 2.43 -0.40
CA TYR A 366 -29.37 1.91 -0.08
C TYR A 366 -29.52 1.78 1.42
N CYS A 367 -30.50 2.45 2.00
CA CYS A 367 -30.79 2.41 3.43
C CYS A 367 -32.09 1.66 3.68
N LYS A 368 -32.10 0.66 4.58
CA LYS A 368 -33.35 0.02 5.00
C LYS A 368 -33.26 -0.54 6.40
N ALA A 369 -34.11 -0.09 7.31
CA ALA A 369 -34.16 -0.64 8.66
C ALA A 369 -34.52 -2.14 8.61
N ALA A 370 -33.82 -2.96 9.38
CA ALA A 370 -34.03 -4.40 9.39
C ALA A 370 -35.47 -4.78 9.76
N THR A 371 -36.15 -3.99 10.59
CA THR A 371 -37.55 -4.21 11.00
C THR A 371 -38.55 -4.07 9.86
N ASN A 372 -38.15 -3.41 8.78
CA ASN A 372 -38.97 -3.17 7.60
C ASN A 372 -38.57 -4.11 6.45
N LEU A 373 -37.81 -5.18 6.74
CA LEU A 373 -37.39 -6.19 5.78
C LEU A 373 -38.17 -7.49 5.99
N THR A 374 -38.60 -8.07 4.87
CA THR A 374 -39.10 -9.44 4.79
C THR A 374 -38.39 -10.15 3.64
N ASP A 375 -38.49 -9.59 2.44
CA ASP A 375 -37.73 -10.01 1.26
C ASP A 375 -37.36 -8.77 0.42
N LEU A 376 -36.06 -8.56 0.21
CA LEU A 376 -35.51 -7.44 -0.54
C LEU A 376 -34.53 -7.97 -1.59
N LYS A 377 -34.73 -7.59 -2.84
CA LYS A 377 -33.75 -7.78 -3.92
C LYS A 377 -33.14 -6.43 -4.27
N LEU A 378 -31.83 -6.38 -4.42
CA LEU A 378 -31.12 -5.19 -4.89
C LEU A 378 -29.93 -5.56 -5.76
N THR A 379 -29.50 -4.62 -6.59
CA THR A 379 -28.29 -4.74 -7.41
C THR A 379 -27.22 -3.78 -6.91
N LEU A 380 -26.01 -4.28 -6.72
CA LEU A 380 -24.83 -3.54 -6.29
C LEU A 380 -23.84 -3.39 -7.45
N ALA A 381 -23.43 -2.16 -7.72
CA ALA A 381 -22.27 -1.81 -8.51
C ALA A 381 -20.99 -2.04 -7.70
N PRO A 382 -19.90 -2.54 -8.32
CA PRO A 382 -18.62 -2.66 -7.66
C PRO A 382 -18.13 -1.33 -7.06
N LEU A 383 -17.60 -1.39 -5.84
CA LEU A 383 -17.29 -0.20 -5.04
C LEU A 383 -16.28 0.75 -5.73
N SER A 384 -15.27 0.19 -6.39
CA SER A 384 -14.20 0.93 -7.09
C SER A 384 -14.36 1.01 -8.61
N ASP A 385 -15.53 0.66 -9.14
CA ASP A 385 -15.88 0.92 -10.54
C ASP A 385 -16.61 2.27 -10.67
N GLN A 386 -16.53 2.93 -11.82
CA GLN A 386 -17.21 4.20 -12.12
C GLN A 386 -18.68 3.99 -12.56
N LYS A 387 -19.16 2.75 -12.56
CA LYS A 387 -20.53 2.41 -12.91
C LYS A 387 -21.57 3.15 -12.07
N SER A 388 -22.70 3.42 -12.72
CA SER A 388 -23.92 3.91 -12.08
C SER A 388 -24.55 2.84 -11.19
N GLY A 389 -25.39 3.26 -10.24
CA GLY A 389 -26.09 2.35 -9.34
C GLY A 389 -25.59 2.39 -7.91
N LEU A 390 -26.27 1.64 -7.05
CA LEU A 390 -25.98 1.52 -5.62
C LEU A 390 -24.64 0.80 -5.41
N LYS A 391 -23.81 1.28 -4.50
CA LYS A 391 -22.51 0.67 -4.17
C LYS A 391 -22.46 0.08 -2.77
N LEU A 392 -23.32 0.55 -1.88
CA LEU A 392 -23.39 0.13 -0.49
C LEU A 392 -24.85 -0.01 -0.08
N ALA A 393 -25.20 -1.14 0.53
CA ALA A 393 -26.43 -1.28 1.29
C ALA A 393 -26.11 -1.23 2.79
N ILE A 394 -26.87 -0.41 3.52
CA ILE A 394 -26.78 -0.29 4.98
C ILE A 394 -28.13 -0.70 5.55
N ILE A 395 -28.09 -1.68 6.44
CA ILE A 395 -29.27 -2.26 7.08
C ILE A 395 -29.13 -2.06 8.60
N PRO A 396 -29.66 -0.96 9.16
CA PRO A 396 -29.68 -0.74 10.60
C PRO A 396 -30.47 -1.84 11.31
N VAL A 397 -29.83 -2.49 12.28
CA VAL A 397 -30.41 -3.55 13.11
C VAL A 397 -30.85 -3.00 14.47
N SER A 398 -30.14 -1.99 14.97
CA SER A 398 -30.48 -1.23 16.16
C SER A 398 -29.91 0.19 16.05
N GLN A 399 -30.05 1.00 17.09
CA GLN A 399 -29.42 2.33 17.15
C GLN A 399 -27.88 2.31 17.14
N THR A 400 -27.26 1.14 17.36
CA THR A 400 -25.79 1.03 17.47
C THR A 400 -25.21 -0.05 16.57
N LYS A 401 -26.02 -0.68 15.70
CA LYS A 401 -25.57 -1.81 14.89
C LYS A 401 -26.19 -1.79 13.51
N ALA A 402 -25.38 -2.08 12.49
CA ALA A 402 -25.84 -2.31 11.12
C ALA A 402 -25.19 -3.54 10.52
N VAL A 403 -25.87 -4.10 9.52
CA VAL A 403 -25.27 -4.99 8.53
C VAL A 403 -25.05 -4.19 7.25
N LEU A 404 -23.86 -4.33 6.67
CA LEU A 404 -23.44 -3.65 5.46
C LEU A 404 -23.13 -4.68 4.38
N VAL A 405 -23.48 -4.32 3.15
CA VAL A 405 -23.28 -5.17 1.99
C VAL A 405 -22.73 -4.34 0.83
N GLU A 406 -21.61 -4.78 0.27
CA GLU A 406 -20.94 -4.10 -0.84
C GLU A 406 -20.34 -5.09 -1.84
N SER A 407 -20.21 -4.66 -3.09
CA SER A 407 -19.63 -5.44 -4.18
C SER A 407 -18.13 -5.17 -4.31
N ARG A 408 -17.31 -6.22 -4.22
CA ARG A 408 -15.83 -6.17 -4.23
C ARG A 408 -15.29 -6.81 -5.49
N ARG A 409 -14.24 -6.21 -6.05
CA ARG A 409 -13.52 -6.73 -7.20
C ARG A 409 -12.03 -6.71 -6.95
N PHE A 410 -11.32 -7.64 -7.60
CA PHE A 410 -9.89 -7.51 -7.75
C PHE A 410 -9.60 -6.27 -8.62
N THR A 411 -8.70 -5.41 -8.16
CA THR A 411 -8.32 -4.19 -8.87
C THR A 411 -6.82 -4.15 -9.12
N LYS A 412 -6.35 -3.13 -9.84
CA LYS A 412 -4.91 -2.87 -9.99
C LYS A 412 -4.18 -2.59 -8.66
N PHE A 413 -4.92 -2.28 -7.59
CA PHE A 413 -4.34 -2.05 -6.25
C PHE A 413 -4.16 -3.37 -5.49
N SER A 414 -4.90 -4.40 -5.87
CA SER A 414 -4.96 -5.67 -5.15
C SER A 414 -3.73 -6.54 -5.40
N CYS A 415 -3.45 -7.46 -4.48
CA CYS A 415 -2.52 -8.57 -4.66
C CYS A 415 -3.19 -9.92 -4.39
N GLY A 416 -2.55 -11.01 -4.82
CA GLY A 416 -3.11 -12.36 -4.69
C GLY A 416 -4.01 -12.77 -5.88
N PRO A 417 -4.99 -13.67 -5.68
CA PRO A 417 -5.78 -14.25 -6.76
C PRO A 417 -6.70 -13.23 -7.45
N LYS A 418 -6.57 -13.10 -8.78
CA LYS A 418 -7.31 -12.13 -9.63
C LYS A 418 -8.82 -12.45 -9.77
N ASP A 419 -9.22 -13.66 -9.42
CA ASP A 419 -10.57 -14.20 -9.57
C ASP A 419 -11.49 -13.95 -8.35
N ARG A 420 -10.96 -13.40 -7.25
CA ARG A 420 -11.73 -13.07 -6.04
C ARG A 420 -12.60 -11.83 -6.21
N ASN A 421 -13.74 -12.03 -6.85
CA ASN A 421 -14.76 -11.03 -7.13
C ASN A 421 -16.09 -11.50 -6.54
N GLY A 422 -16.71 -10.70 -5.69
CA GLY A 422 -17.95 -11.11 -5.02
C GLY A 422 -18.50 -10.05 -4.08
N VAL A 423 -19.46 -10.45 -3.26
CA VAL A 423 -20.14 -9.57 -2.30
C VAL A 423 -19.52 -9.74 -0.91
N LEU A 424 -19.16 -8.63 -0.26
CA LEU A 424 -18.72 -8.61 1.12
C LEU A 424 -19.89 -8.20 2.02
N VAL A 425 -20.21 -9.06 3.00
CA VAL A 425 -21.16 -8.76 4.07
C VAL A 425 -20.37 -8.54 5.35
N TYR A 426 -20.68 -7.49 6.10
CA TYR A 426 -20.00 -7.18 7.36
C TYR A 426 -20.93 -6.45 8.34
N THR A 427 -20.59 -6.49 9.62
CA THR A 427 -21.32 -5.75 10.67
C THR A 427 -20.58 -4.49 11.05
N TYR A 428 -21.33 -3.45 11.44
CA TYR A 428 -20.84 -2.26 12.11
C TYR A 428 -21.35 -2.22 13.56
N ASP A 429 -20.48 -1.86 14.50
CA ASP A 429 -20.83 -1.65 15.92
C ASP A 429 -20.39 -0.25 16.40
N ALA A 430 -21.36 0.63 16.62
CA ALA A 430 -21.14 2.02 17.03
C ALA A 430 -20.62 2.18 18.47
N ARG A 431 -20.49 1.09 19.22
CA ARG A 431 -19.91 1.08 20.56
C ARG A 431 -18.38 0.94 20.53
N LEU A 432 -17.82 0.63 19.37
CA LEU A 432 -16.38 0.48 19.10
C LEU A 432 -15.88 1.66 18.25
N SER A 433 -14.62 2.04 18.44
CA SER A 433 -14.01 3.22 17.84
C SER A 433 -12.68 2.88 17.14
N HIS A 434 -11.99 3.88 16.61
CA HIS A 434 -10.59 3.80 16.18
C HIS A 434 -9.73 2.86 17.03
N GLY A 435 -9.08 1.89 16.38
CA GLY A 435 -8.24 0.89 17.02
C GLY A 435 -8.99 -0.35 17.52
N GLU A 436 -10.32 -0.37 17.43
CA GLU A 436 -11.19 -1.49 17.78
C GLU A 436 -11.87 -2.06 16.53
N ASP A 437 -12.36 -3.30 16.61
CA ASP A 437 -12.98 -4.02 15.49
C ASP A 437 -14.42 -3.54 15.23
N PHE A 438 -14.60 -2.25 14.95
CA PHE A 438 -15.93 -1.66 14.69
C PHE A 438 -16.54 -2.13 13.37
N LEU A 439 -15.75 -2.75 12.47
CA LEU A 439 -16.22 -3.48 11.28
C LEU A 439 -15.72 -4.92 11.31
N VAL A 440 -16.63 -5.90 11.11
CA VAL A 440 -16.28 -7.33 11.12
C VAL A 440 -16.89 -8.06 9.92
N PRO A 441 -16.11 -8.71 9.05
CA PRO A 441 -16.65 -9.47 7.92
C PRO A 441 -17.42 -10.71 8.39
N ILE A 442 -18.53 -10.99 7.71
CA ILE A 442 -19.29 -12.23 7.86
C ILE A 442 -18.92 -13.16 6.72
N ARG A 443 -18.38 -14.33 7.07
CA ARG A 443 -17.93 -15.33 6.11
C ARG A 443 -18.87 -16.53 6.04
N PRO A 444 -18.94 -17.22 4.88
CA PRO A 444 -19.58 -18.53 4.81
C PRO A 444 -18.91 -19.55 5.76
N THR A 445 -19.73 -20.37 6.39
CA THR A 445 -19.26 -21.47 7.25
C THR A 445 -18.44 -22.47 6.44
N GLY A 446 -17.35 -22.99 7.02
CA GLY A 446 -16.53 -24.04 6.40
C GLY A 446 -15.54 -23.57 5.33
N ARG A 447 -15.48 -22.27 5.02
CA ARG A 447 -14.43 -21.71 4.14
C ARG A 447 -13.04 -21.99 4.74
N PRO A 448 -12.10 -22.59 3.99
CA PRO A 448 -10.76 -22.89 4.49
C PRO A 448 -9.97 -21.61 4.70
N VAL A 449 -9.10 -21.61 5.71
CA VAL A 449 -8.05 -20.59 5.86
C VAL A 449 -6.97 -20.88 4.83
N VAL A 450 -6.68 -19.91 3.97
CA VAL A 450 -5.73 -20.06 2.87
C VAL A 450 -4.62 -19.03 2.98
N ASN A 451 -3.39 -19.47 2.67
CA ASN A 451 -2.28 -18.56 2.48
C ASN A 451 -2.26 -18.12 1.02
N ILE A 452 -2.43 -16.81 0.79
CA ILE A 452 -2.39 -16.23 -0.56
C ILE A 452 -1.06 -15.56 -0.88
N ASN A 453 -0.10 -15.57 0.06
CA ASN A 453 1.25 -15.13 -0.20
C ASN A 453 2.01 -16.26 -0.90
N THR A 454 2.09 -16.22 -2.23
CA THR A 454 2.83 -17.23 -3.02
C THR A 454 4.05 -16.60 -3.69
N PRO A 455 5.10 -17.39 -4.02
CA PRO A 455 6.25 -16.88 -4.77
C PRO A 455 5.89 -16.24 -6.12
N GLU A 456 4.82 -16.72 -6.77
CA GLU A 456 4.35 -16.26 -8.09
C GLU A 456 3.48 -14.99 -8.00
N SER A 457 2.82 -14.76 -6.86
CA SER A 457 2.01 -13.57 -6.57
C SER A 457 2.19 -13.18 -5.11
N PRO A 458 3.33 -12.56 -4.75
CA PRO A 458 3.64 -12.24 -3.37
C PRO A 458 2.66 -11.19 -2.84
N CYS A 459 2.09 -11.47 -1.68
CA CYS A 459 1.07 -10.64 -1.04
C CYS A 459 1.20 -10.81 0.48
N TRP A 460 1.73 -9.81 1.17
CA TRP A 460 2.20 -9.92 2.55
C TRP A 460 1.09 -9.84 3.60
N THR A 461 0.18 -10.80 3.55
CA THR A 461 -0.94 -10.94 4.50
C THR A 461 -0.84 -12.23 5.30
N GLN A 462 -1.38 -12.22 6.52
CA GLN A 462 -1.60 -13.47 7.26
C GLN A 462 -2.65 -14.33 6.55
N PRO A 463 -2.62 -15.67 6.71
CA PRO A 463 -3.66 -16.54 6.19
C PRO A 463 -5.03 -16.19 6.76
N PHE A 464 -6.06 -16.19 5.91
CA PHE A 464 -7.44 -15.90 6.31
C PHE A 464 -8.42 -16.78 5.53
N ALA A 465 -9.64 -16.93 6.06
CA ALA A 465 -10.73 -17.57 5.34
C ALA A 465 -11.47 -16.52 4.50
N ASP A 466 -11.74 -16.85 3.25
CA ASP A 466 -12.39 -15.95 2.29
C ASP A 466 -13.83 -15.59 2.73
N PRO A 467 -14.14 -14.31 3.00
CA PRO A 467 -15.47 -13.87 3.41
C PRO A 467 -16.35 -13.46 2.22
N LEU A 468 -15.80 -13.38 1.00
CA LEU A 468 -16.60 -12.99 -0.16
C LEU A 468 -17.64 -14.05 -0.49
N LEU A 469 -18.85 -13.58 -0.78
CA LEU A 469 -19.94 -14.39 -1.29
C LEU A 469 -19.89 -14.39 -2.82
N TYR A 470 -19.83 -15.58 -3.40
CA TYR A 470 -19.93 -15.80 -4.84
C TYR A 470 -21.37 -16.11 -5.25
N GLU A 471 -21.65 -16.18 -6.55
CA GLU A 471 -22.99 -16.54 -7.05
C GLU A 471 -23.48 -17.85 -6.42
N GLY A 472 -24.65 -17.81 -5.78
CA GLY A 472 -25.24 -18.93 -5.06
C GLY A 472 -24.90 -19.00 -3.56
N ASP A 473 -23.83 -18.35 -3.11
CA ASP A 473 -23.46 -18.30 -1.68
C ASP A 473 -24.47 -17.48 -0.86
N SER A 474 -24.53 -17.81 0.43
CA SER A 474 -25.31 -17.06 1.41
C SER A 474 -24.67 -17.07 2.80
N VAL A 475 -24.98 -16.07 3.60
CA VAL A 475 -24.69 -16.01 5.04
C VAL A 475 -25.92 -15.58 5.82
N THR A 476 -25.96 -15.99 7.10
CA THR A 476 -26.96 -15.52 8.06
C THR A 476 -26.30 -14.63 9.09
N VAL A 477 -26.83 -13.43 9.29
CA VAL A 477 -26.31 -12.41 10.22
C VAL A 477 -27.46 -11.58 10.77
N GLU A 478 -27.48 -11.33 12.08
CA GLU A 478 -28.53 -10.54 12.74
C GLU A 478 -29.98 -10.98 12.39
N GLY A 479 -30.21 -12.28 12.23
CA GLY A 479 -31.52 -12.83 11.87
C GLY A 479 -31.93 -12.63 10.40
N MET A 480 -31.01 -12.17 9.56
CA MET A 480 -31.22 -12.00 8.11
C MET A 480 -30.35 -12.98 7.34
N THR A 481 -30.88 -13.53 6.25
CA THR A 481 -30.13 -14.30 5.26
C THR A 481 -29.84 -13.42 4.06
N ILE A 482 -28.56 -13.26 3.73
CA ILE A 482 -28.09 -12.50 2.57
C ILE A 482 -27.51 -13.49 1.57
N LYS A 483 -28.09 -13.53 0.37
CA LYS A 483 -27.72 -14.46 -0.71
C LYS A 483 -27.33 -13.71 -1.97
N VAL A 484 -26.29 -14.15 -2.66
CA VAL A 484 -25.93 -13.65 -3.99
C VAL A 484 -26.69 -14.45 -5.04
N LEU A 485 -27.57 -13.76 -5.78
CA LEU A 485 -28.39 -14.36 -6.83
C LEU A 485 -27.65 -14.44 -8.16
N GLN A 486 -26.94 -13.38 -8.52
CA GLN A 486 -26.12 -13.28 -9.73
C GLN A 486 -24.87 -12.48 -9.43
N SER A 487 -23.74 -12.89 -10.00
CA SER A 487 -22.48 -12.14 -9.91
C SER A 487 -21.84 -11.99 -11.29
N GLY A 488 -21.23 -10.83 -11.50
CA GLY A 488 -20.59 -10.49 -12.75
C GLY A 488 -20.12 -9.04 -12.74
N ASP A 489 -20.56 -8.26 -13.71
CA ASP A 489 -20.21 -6.85 -13.82
C ASP A 489 -21.04 -5.95 -12.86
N TYR A 490 -22.11 -6.51 -12.31
CA TYR A 490 -22.86 -6.11 -11.11
C TYR A 490 -23.12 -7.37 -10.24
N ASP A 491 -23.52 -7.17 -8.98
CA ASP A 491 -24.00 -8.27 -8.12
C ASP A 491 -25.46 -8.05 -7.73
N GLN A 492 -26.32 -9.03 -8.01
CA GLN A 492 -27.69 -9.05 -7.52
C GLN A 492 -27.75 -9.87 -6.24
N ILE A 493 -28.31 -9.30 -5.18
CA ILE A 493 -28.46 -9.97 -3.89
C ILE A 493 -29.91 -10.01 -3.44
N GLN A 494 -30.21 -10.96 -2.57
CA GLN A 494 -31.47 -11.07 -1.84
C GLN A 494 -31.19 -11.02 -0.34
N VAL A 495 -31.93 -10.20 0.38
CA VAL A 495 -31.93 -10.11 1.84
C VAL A 495 -33.29 -10.57 2.34
N GLN A 496 -33.32 -11.65 3.09
CA GLN A 496 -34.53 -12.21 3.68
C GLN A 496 -34.46 -12.12 5.20
N ARG A 497 -35.57 -11.72 5.83
CA ARG A 497 -35.74 -11.75 7.29
C ARG A 497 -37.02 -12.52 7.59
N PRO A 498 -36.95 -13.63 8.36
CA PRO A 498 -38.11 -14.43 8.74
C PRO A 498 -39.16 -13.66 9.53
#